data_AF-A0A842U6Q1-F1
#
_entry.id   AF-A0A842U6Q1-F1
#
_cell.length_a   1.000
_cell.length_b   1.000
_cell.length_c   1.000
_cell.angle_alpha   90.00
_cell.angle_beta   90.00
_cell.angle_gamma   90.00
#
_symmetry.space_group_name_H-M   'P 1'
#
loop_
_entity.id
_entity.type
_entity.pdbx_description
1 polymer ?
#
loop_
_entity_poly.entity_id
_entity_poly.type
_entity_poly.pdbx_seq_one_letter_code
_entity_poly.pdbx_strand_id
1 'polypeptide(L)'
;MLLQVGPGQTAIYIMLPVLFGLALLLLKLGLVLTKAEVRTGFKWVLASFGLQVGLFFFVASPLILIGITGGFGEAGPNFILIVLFSILALFIDINFLNIFHRLGIKRALIVFIMIIIPFILVITFLIMMLTSF
;
A
#
# COMPACT_ATOMS: atom_id res chain seq x y z
N MET A 1 -0.70 -14.64 25.50
CA MET A 1 -1.62 -13.71 24.80
C MET A 1 -1.92 -14.11 23.35
N LEU A 2 -0.98 -14.65 22.57
CA LEU A 2 -1.25 -15.13 21.19
C LEU A 2 -2.09 -16.44 21.09
N LEU A 3 -2.34 -17.13 22.20
CA LEU A 3 -3.03 -18.45 22.24
C LEU A 3 -4.55 -18.37 22.47
N GLN A 4 -5.13 -17.19 22.65
CA GLN A 4 -6.59 -17.01 22.84
C GLN A 4 -7.30 -16.54 21.57
N VAL A 5 -6.58 -16.46 20.46
CA VAL A 5 -7.05 -15.95 19.18
C VAL A 5 -7.63 -17.12 18.40
N GLY A 6 -8.90 -17.05 17.99
CA GLY A 6 -9.52 -18.12 17.19
C GLY A 6 -8.72 -18.40 15.90
N PRO A 7 -8.82 -19.61 15.31
CA PRO A 7 -8.01 -20.00 14.16
C PRO A 7 -8.09 -19.02 12.97
N GLY A 8 -9.25 -18.38 12.76
CA GLY A 8 -9.42 -17.33 11.74
C GLY A 8 -8.63 -16.04 12.03
N GLN A 9 -8.59 -15.59 13.28
CA GLN A 9 -7.86 -14.38 13.66
C GLN A 9 -6.33 -14.63 13.74
N THR A 10 -5.91 -15.85 14.08
CA THR A 10 -4.48 -16.23 14.12
C THR A 10 -3.87 -16.23 12.73
N ALA A 11 -4.61 -16.71 11.72
CA ALA A 11 -4.20 -16.65 10.32
C ALA A 11 -3.97 -15.21 9.85
N ILE A 12 -4.80 -14.25 10.29
CA ILE A 12 -4.69 -12.84 9.92
C ILE A 12 -3.40 -12.21 10.46
N TYR A 13 -3.05 -12.46 11.73
CA TYR A 13 -1.83 -11.93 12.34
C TYR A 13 -0.55 -12.47 11.69
N ILE A 14 -0.59 -13.68 11.13
CA ILE A 14 0.53 -14.27 10.38
C ILE A 14 0.58 -13.74 8.95
N MET A 15 -0.59 -13.53 8.33
CA MET A 15 -0.69 -13.17 6.92
C MET A 15 -0.27 -11.73 6.63
N LEU A 16 -0.56 -10.78 7.54
CA LEU A 16 -0.15 -9.37 7.39
C LEU A 16 1.38 -9.20 7.24
N PRO A 17 2.22 -9.74 8.14
CA PRO A 17 3.68 -9.72 7.98
C PRO A 17 4.17 -10.40 6.70
N VAL A 18 3.53 -11.50 6.29
CA VAL A 18 3.88 -12.22 5.05
C VAL A 18 3.57 -11.37 3.81
N LEU A 19 2.41 -10.73 3.75
CA LEU A 19 2.03 -9.82 2.66
C LEU A 19 2.94 -8.60 2.62
N PHE A 20 3.33 -8.06 3.77
CA PHE A 20 4.33 -7.00 3.88
C PHE A 20 5.69 -7.44 3.32
N GLY A 21 6.17 -8.62 3.72
CA GLY A 21 7.41 -9.20 3.20
C GLY A 21 7.34 -9.41 1.69
N LEU A 22 6.22 -9.94 1.19
CA LEU A 22 5.98 -10.13 -0.25
C LEU A 22 5.99 -8.79 -1.00
N ALA A 23 5.35 -7.76 -0.48
CA ALA A 23 5.33 -6.43 -1.10
C ALA A 23 6.75 -5.84 -1.21
N LEU A 24 7.56 -6.00 -0.17
CA LEU A 24 8.94 -5.54 -0.15
C LEU A 24 9.81 -6.31 -1.15
N LEU A 25 9.62 -7.63 -1.25
CA LEU A 25 10.28 -8.47 -2.26
C LEU A 25 9.86 -8.09 -3.68
N LEU A 26 8.57 -7.82 -3.92
CA LEU A 26 8.06 -7.39 -5.22
C LEU A 26 8.58 -6.02 -5.63
N LEU A 27 8.69 -5.07 -4.69
CA LEU A 27 9.36 -3.80 -4.93
C LEU A 27 10.82 -4.03 -5.32
N LYS A 28 11.56 -4.85 -4.55
CA LYS A 28 12.96 -5.17 -4.86
C LYS A 28 13.09 -5.80 -6.25
N LEU A 29 12.22 -6.75 -6.58
CA LEU A 29 12.20 -7.41 -7.87
C LEU A 29 11.88 -6.43 -8.99
N GLY A 30 10.88 -5.57 -8.81
CA GLY A 30 10.53 -4.53 -9.77
C GLY A 30 11.71 -3.60 -10.08
N LEU A 31 12.45 -3.18 -9.06
CA LEU A 31 13.66 -2.35 -9.23
C LEU A 31 14.77 -3.08 -9.99
N VAL A 32 14.93 -4.38 -9.76
CA VAL A 32 15.90 -5.21 -10.49
C VAL A 32 15.48 -5.36 -11.96
N LEU A 33 14.22 -5.69 -12.22
CA LEU A 33 13.67 -5.86 -13.58
C LEU A 33 13.76 -4.59 -14.40
N THR A 34 13.53 -3.44 -13.76
CA THR A 34 13.58 -2.13 -14.42
C THR A 34 14.98 -1.52 -14.46
N LYS A 35 16.00 -2.21 -13.96
CA LYS A 35 17.39 -1.74 -13.90
C LYS A 35 17.49 -0.35 -13.28
N ALA A 36 16.92 -0.20 -12.08
CA ALA A 36 17.05 1.02 -11.29
C ALA A 36 18.54 1.36 -11.06
N GLU A 37 18.90 2.62 -11.23
CA GLU A 37 20.31 3.05 -11.23
C GLU A 37 20.80 3.40 -9.83
N VAL A 38 19.91 3.87 -8.96
CA VAL A 38 20.27 4.49 -7.67
C VAL A 38 19.44 3.91 -6.54
N ARG A 39 20.03 3.80 -5.34
CA ARG A 39 19.35 3.42 -4.08
C ARG A 39 18.57 2.09 -4.17
N THR A 40 19.14 1.10 -4.83
CA THR A 40 18.51 -0.23 -5.02
C THR A 40 18.79 -1.23 -3.90
N GLY A 41 19.73 -0.96 -3.00
CA GLY A 41 20.07 -1.86 -1.89
C GLY A 41 18.89 -2.09 -0.93
N PHE A 42 18.86 -3.23 -0.23
CA PHE A 42 17.71 -3.63 0.60
C PHE A 42 17.31 -2.58 1.65
N LYS A 43 18.28 -1.91 2.29
CA LYS A 43 18.03 -0.79 3.23
C LYS A 43 17.23 0.35 2.60
N TRP A 44 17.51 0.65 1.33
CA TRP A 44 16.84 1.71 0.58
C TRP A 44 15.47 1.26 0.10
N VAL A 45 15.33 -0.01 -0.29
CA VAL A 45 14.03 -0.62 -0.62
C VAL A 45 13.10 -0.56 0.59
N LEU A 46 13.55 -1.01 1.75
CA LEU A 46 12.80 -0.96 3.00
C LEU A 46 12.42 0.49 3.36
N ALA A 47 13.36 1.43 3.24
CA ALA A 47 13.09 2.85 3.50
C ALA A 47 12.04 3.42 2.53
N SER A 48 12.18 3.17 1.22
CA SER A 48 11.19 3.61 0.23
C SER A 48 9.83 3.00 0.48
N PHE A 49 9.77 1.71 0.83
CA PHE A 49 8.52 1.02 1.11
C PHE A 49 7.82 1.60 2.35
N GLY A 50 8.56 1.85 3.44
CA GLY A 50 8.00 2.51 4.63
C GLY A 50 7.48 3.92 4.34
N LEU A 51 8.21 4.68 3.52
CA LEU A 51 7.76 6.00 3.07
C LEU A 51 6.52 5.93 2.18
N GLN A 52 6.42 4.94 1.28
CA GLN A 52 5.23 4.71 0.46
C GLN A 52 4.01 4.44 1.34
N VAL A 53 4.12 3.54 2.31
CA VAL A 53 3.05 3.27 3.28
C VAL A 53 2.62 4.56 3.99
N GLY A 54 3.56 5.34 4.50
CA GLY A 54 3.28 6.63 5.12
C GLY A 54 2.60 7.63 4.18
N LEU A 55 3.02 7.68 2.92
CA LEU A 55 2.43 8.50 1.87
C LEU A 55 0.98 8.11 1.57
N PHE A 56 0.70 6.80 1.43
CA PHE A 56 -0.66 6.31 1.25
C PHE A 56 -1.55 6.68 2.44
N PHE A 57 -1.06 6.52 3.68
CA PHE A 57 -1.79 6.97 4.86
C PHE A 57 -2.06 8.47 4.85
N PHE A 58 -1.07 9.28 4.48
CA PHE A 58 -1.22 10.73 4.40
C PHE A 58 -2.24 11.13 3.33
N VAL A 59 -2.18 10.54 2.13
CA VAL A 59 -3.13 10.80 1.04
C VAL A 59 -4.53 10.31 1.40
N ALA A 60 -4.66 9.17 2.07
CA ALA A 60 -5.95 8.65 2.53
C ALA A 60 -6.51 9.39 3.76
N SER A 61 -5.66 10.09 4.53
CA SER A 61 -6.05 10.71 5.80
C SER A 61 -7.27 11.65 5.72
N PRO A 62 -7.47 12.49 4.69
CA PRO A 62 -8.67 13.32 4.61
C PRO A 62 -9.94 12.49 4.46
N LEU A 63 -9.90 11.41 3.67
CA LEU A 63 -11.03 10.50 3.54
C LEU A 63 -11.29 9.73 4.85
N ILE A 64 -10.22 9.29 5.53
CA ILE A 64 -10.34 8.64 6.83
C ILE A 64 -10.98 9.58 7.85
N LEU A 65 -10.55 10.84 7.91
CA LEU A 65 -11.10 11.85 8.82
C LEU A 65 -12.59 12.12 8.54
N ILE A 66 -12.98 12.28 7.28
CA ILE A 66 -14.40 12.45 6.91
C ILE A 66 -15.22 11.21 7.27
N GLY A 67 -14.63 10.01 7.11
CA GLY A 67 -15.28 8.76 7.50
C GLY A 67 -15.52 8.68 9.01
N ILE A 68 -14.52 9.04 9.83
CA ILE A 68 -14.61 9.00 11.29
C ILE A 68 -15.63 10.02 11.82
N THR A 69 -15.78 11.18 11.19
CA THR A 69 -16.80 12.17 11.58
C THR A 69 -18.22 11.80 11.12
N GLY A 70 -18.39 10.66 10.44
CA GLY A 70 -19.67 10.24 9.88
C GLY A 70 -20.09 11.03 8.64
N GLY A 71 -19.19 11.81 8.05
CA GLY A 71 -19.49 12.69 6.91
C GLY A 71 -19.91 11.96 5.62
N PHE A 72 -19.72 10.64 5.57
CA PHE A 72 -20.17 9.79 4.46
C PHE A 72 -21.53 9.10 4.69
N GLY A 73 -22.07 9.13 5.91
CA GLY A 73 -23.25 8.34 6.28
C GLY A 73 -23.07 6.84 6.04
N GLU A 74 -24.17 6.10 5.94
CA GLU A 74 -24.16 4.63 5.76
C GLU A 74 -23.75 4.18 4.34
N ALA A 75 -23.82 5.07 3.35
CA ALA A 75 -23.50 4.76 1.95
C ALA A 75 -21.99 4.78 1.66
N GLY A 76 -21.17 5.33 2.56
CA GLY A 76 -19.73 5.45 2.36
C GLY A 76 -19.32 6.58 1.40
N PRO A 77 -18.01 6.70 1.09
CA PRO A 77 -17.50 7.78 0.28
C PRO A 77 -18.07 7.77 -1.15
N ASN A 78 -18.38 8.95 -1.69
CA ASN A 78 -18.79 9.11 -3.08
C ASN A 78 -17.75 8.48 -4.03
N PHE A 79 -18.21 7.69 -5.00
CA PHE A 79 -17.35 7.04 -5.99
C PHE A 79 -16.37 8.00 -6.69
N ILE A 80 -16.81 9.22 -7.00
CA ILE A 80 -15.96 10.25 -7.61
C ILE A 80 -14.78 10.62 -6.69
N LEU A 81 -15.02 10.73 -5.37
CA LEU A 81 -13.96 11.00 -4.40
C LEU A 81 -12.96 9.84 -4.33
N ILE A 82 -13.45 8.60 -4.34
CA ILE A 82 -12.58 7.41 -4.34
C ILE A 82 -11.68 7.42 -5.57
N VAL A 83 -12.23 7.69 -6.76
CA VAL A 83 -11.47 7.75 -8.01
C VAL A 83 -10.43 8.88 -7.96
N LEU A 84 -10.80 10.08 -7.52
CA LEU A 84 -9.88 11.23 -7.42
C LEU A 84 -8.70 10.94 -6.49
N PHE A 85 -8.97 10.43 -5.29
CA PHE A 85 -7.92 10.10 -4.33
C PHE A 85 -7.06 8.93 -4.80
N SER A 86 -7.64 7.97 -5.52
CA SER A 86 -6.90 6.87 -6.13
C SER A 86 -5.92 7.40 -7.17
N ILE A 87 -6.37 8.26 -8.10
CA ILE A 87 -5.50 8.87 -9.13
C ILE A 87 -4.41 9.71 -8.47
N LEU A 88 -4.73 10.49 -7.43
CA LEU A 88 -3.75 11.28 -6.70
C LEU A 88 -2.69 10.39 -6.03
N ALA A 89 -3.11 9.32 -5.35
CA ALA A 89 -2.22 8.36 -4.71
C ALA A 89 -1.29 7.68 -5.74
N LEU A 90 -1.84 7.25 -6.87
CA LEU A 90 -1.08 6.69 -7.99
C LEU A 90 -0.02 7.66 -8.50
N PHE A 91 -0.42 8.91 -8.74
CA PHE A 91 0.48 9.93 -9.24
C PHE A 91 1.62 10.19 -8.26
N ILE A 92 1.31 10.33 -6.97
CA ILE A 92 2.33 10.58 -5.96
C ILE A 92 3.29 9.38 -5.82
N ASP A 93 2.79 8.15 -5.82
CA ASP A 93 3.62 6.96 -5.65
C ASP A 93 4.58 6.74 -6.85
N ILE A 94 4.09 6.90 -8.08
CA ILE A 94 4.92 6.82 -9.29
C ILE A 94 6.03 7.89 -9.27
N ASN A 95 5.69 9.12 -8.90
CA ASN A 95 6.67 10.20 -8.78
C ASN A 95 7.67 9.92 -7.66
N PHE A 96 7.21 9.41 -6.52
CA PHE A 96 8.06 9.04 -5.41
C PHE A 96 9.07 7.95 -5.82
N LEU A 97 8.61 6.87 -6.46
CA LEU A 97 9.48 5.82 -7.01
C LEU A 97 10.51 6.37 -8.00
N ASN A 98 10.06 7.26 -8.89
CA ASN A 98 10.94 7.89 -9.88
C ASN A 98 12.02 8.76 -9.22
N ILE A 99 11.67 9.56 -8.22
CA ILE A 99 12.61 10.42 -7.49
C ILE A 99 13.58 9.59 -6.66
N PHE A 100 13.08 8.56 -5.97
CA PHE A 100 13.86 7.80 -5.02
C PHE A 100 14.84 6.82 -5.69
N HIS A 101 14.40 6.14 -6.76
CA HIS A 101 15.17 5.07 -7.42
C HIS A 101 15.68 5.45 -8.83
N ARG A 102 15.37 6.65 -9.33
CA ARG A 102 15.74 7.15 -10.67
C ARG A 102 15.37 6.21 -11.82
N LEU A 103 14.10 5.79 -11.83
CA LEU A 103 13.59 4.80 -12.77
C LEU A 103 13.17 5.38 -14.14
N GLY A 104 12.71 6.63 -14.16
CA GLY A 104 11.88 7.17 -15.24
C GLY A 104 10.42 6.72 -15.13
N ILE A 105 9.49 7.54 -15.64
CA ILE A 105 8.03 7.34 -15.48
C ILE A 105 7.56 5.96 -15.96
N LYS A 106 7.98 5.52 -17.15
CA LYS A 106 7.55 4.24 -17.74
C LYS A 106 7.94 3.04 -16.87
N ARG A 107 9.15 3.07 -16.29
CA ARG A 107 9.67 1.98 -15.45
C ARG A 107 9.09 2.03 -14.05
N ALA A 108 8.88 3.23 -13.49
CA ALA A 108 8.18 3.41 -12.23
C ALA A 108 6.75 2.84 -12.29
N LEU A 109 6.06 2.98 -13.43
CA LEU A 109 4.73 2.37 -13.62
C LEU A 109 4.76 0.83 -13.54
N ILE A 110 5.79 0.18 -14.10
CA ILE A 110 5.94 -1.28 -14.01
C ILE A 110 6.12 -1.72 -12.56
N VAL A 111 7.02 -1.05 -11.83
CA VAL A 111 7.28 -1.31 -10.41
C VAL A 111 6.01 -1.09 -9.59
N PHE A 112 5.28 -0.02 -9.88
CA PHE A 112 4.01 0.30 -9.25
C PHE A 112 2.97 -0.82 -9.44
N ILE A 113 2.75 -1.28 -10.67
CA ILE A 113 1.80 -2.37 -10.97
C ILE A 113 2.17 -3.66 -10.22
N MET A 114 3.45 -3.95 -10.03
CA MET A 114 3.87 -5.12 -9.25
C MET A 114 3.53 -4.98 -7.76
N ILE A 115 3.54 -3.76 -7.22
CA ILE A 115 3.29 -3.48 -5.80
C ILE A 115 1.80 -3.30 -5.51
N ILE A 116 0.98 -2.94 -6.50
CA ILE A 116 -0.46 -2.76 -6.29
C ILE A 116 -1.15 -4.07 -5.85
N ILE A 117 -0.69 -5.22 -6.36
CA ILE A 117 -1.26 -6.53 -6.06
C ILE A 117 -1.23 -6.83 -4.55
N PRO A 118 -0.07 -6.85 -3.87
CA PRO A 118 -0.03 -7.08 -2.44
C PRO A 118 -0.75 -5.97 -1.65
N PHE A 119 -0.77 -4.72 -2.13
CA PHE A 119 -1.54 -3.65 -1.50
C PHE A 119 -3.05 -3.91 -1.49
N ILE A 120 -3.61 -4.32 -2.63
CA ILE A 120 -5.03 -4.67 -2.74
C ILE A 120 -5.35 -5.83 -1.80
N LEU A 121 -4.51 -6.87 -1.76
CA LEU A 121 -4.69 -7.98 -0.83
C LEU A 121 -4.70 -7.51 0.62
N VAL A 122 -3.74 -6.68 1.03
CA VAL A 122 -3.69 -6.13 2.40
C VAL A 122 -4.96 -5.34 2.71
N ILE A 123 -5.44 -4.49 1.81
CA ILE A 123 -6.67 -3.71 2.00
C ILE A 123 -7.88 -4.64 2.15
N THR A 124 -8.04 -5.64 1.27
CA THR A 124 -9.15 -6.60 1.37
C THR A 124 -9.11 -7.37 2.68
N PHE A 125 -7.93 -7.81 3.13
CA PHE A 125 -7.76 -8.48 4.42
C PHE A 125 -8.10 -7.57 5.60
N LEU A 126 -7.68 -6.31 5.57
CA LEU A 126 -8.02 -5.33 6.60
C LEU A 126 -9.52 -5.04 6.66
N ILE A 127 -10.19 -4.90 5.51
CA ILE A 127 -11.64 -4.71 5.46
C ILE A 127 -12.36 -5.92 6.05
N MET A 128 -12.03 -7.14 5.59
CA MET A 128 -12.61 -8.37 6.14
C MET A 128 -12.43 -8.45 7.65
N MET A 129 -11.25 -8.09 8.15
CA MET A 129 -10.99 -8.04 9.59
C MET A 129 -11.96 -7.06 10.27
N LEU A 130 -11.99 -5.80 9.85
CA LEU A 130 -12.82 -4.74 10.45
C LEU A 130 -14.32 -5.02 10.38
N THR A 131 -14.81 -5.73 9.37
CA THR A 131 -16.24 -6.05 9.20
C THR A 131 -16.65 -7.39 9.82
N SER A 132 -15.70 -8.22 10.25
CA SER A 132 -15.96 -9.52 10.87
C SER A 132 -16.00 -9.47 12.41
N PHE A 133 -15.86 -8.26 12.98
CA PHE A 133 -16.09 -7.95 14.40
C PHE A 133 -17.44 -7.28 14.60
#